data_AF-A0A9E4VWI9-F1
#
_entry.id   AF-A0A9E4VWI9-F1
#
_cell.length_a   1.000
_cell.length_b   1.000
_cell.length_c   1.000
_cell.angle_alpha   90.00
_cell.angle_beta   90.00
_cell.angle_gamma   90.00
#
_symmetry.space_group_name_H-M   'P 1'
#
loop_
_entity.id
_entity.type
_entity.pdbx_description
1 polymer ?
#
loop_
_entity_poly.entity_id
_entity_poly.type
_entity_poly.pdbx_seq_one_letter_code
_entity_poly.pdbx_strand_id
1 'polypeptide(L)' 'MDTQNIALSIPTKILKRIKVIAARRGVSVSGLLTRLLEDFALREEGYRQAMEDHLATLKSISELGTGGVIRWNREKLHER' A
#
# COMPACT_ATOMS: atom_id res chain seq x y z
N MET A 1 -18.22 4.60 -0.59
CA MET A 1 -17.17 5.06 -1.51
C MET A 1 -17.86 5.65 -2.70
N ASP A 2 -17.60 6.93 -2.97
CA ASP A 2 -18.16 7.59 -4.14
C ASP A 2 -17.38 7.17 -5.38
N THR A 3 -18.09 6.92 -6.49
CA THR A 3 -17.49 6.51 -7.75
C THR A 3 -17.69 7.61 -8.80
N GLN A 4 -16.62 8.01 -9.48
CA GLN A 4 -16.69 8.95 -10.60
C GLN A 4 -16.39 8.23 -11.92
N ASN A 5 -17.27 8.40 -12.90
CA ASN A 5 -17.08 7.84 -14.24
C ASN A 5 -16.04 8.65 -15.02
N ILE A 6 -15.11 7.95 -15.66
CA ILE A 6 -14.05 8.54 -16.48
C ILE A 6 -14.08 7.87 -17.86
N ALA A 7 -13.97 8.66 -18.92
CA ALA A 7 -13.80 8.14 -20.28
C ALA A 7 -12.32 7.94 -20.58
N LEU A 8 -11.95 6.75 -21.07
CA LEU A 8 -10.57 6.39 -21.38
C LEU A 8 -10.43 5.98 -22.84
N SER A 9 -9.49 6.63 -23.54
CA SER A 9 -9.10 6.25 -24.89
C SER A 9 -8.07 5.14 -24.84
N ILE A 10 -8.50 3.90 -25.11
CA ILE A 10 -7.63 2.71 -25.09
C ILE A 10 -7.52 2.15 -26.51
N PRO A 11 -6.31 1.77 -26.99
CA PRO A 11 -6.16 1.14 -28.29
C PRO A 11 -7.04 -0.10 -28.45
N THR A 12 -7.75 -0.21 -29.58
CA THR A 12 -8.73 -1.28 -29.83
C THR A 12 -8.15 -2.69 -29.67
N LYS A 13 -6.88 -2.88 -30.06
CA LYS A 13 -6.16 -4.15 -29.89
C LYS A 13 -6.02 -4.55 -28.42
N ILE A 14 -5.74 -3.58 -27.54
CA ILE A 14 -5.61 -3.78 -26.10
C ILE A 14 -6.98 -4.05 -25.48
N LEU A 15 -7.99 -3.25 -25.84
CA LEU A 15 -9.36 -3.42 -25.33
C LEU A 15 -9.91 -4.83 -25.64
N LYS A 16 -9.65 -5.37 -26.83
CA LYS A 16 -10.05 -6.75 -27.19
C LYS A 16 -9.41 -7.78 -26.27
N ARG A 17 -8.10 -7.66 -26.00
CA ARG A 17 -7.39 -8.57 -25.09
C ARG A 17 -7.93 -8.48 -23.67
N ILE A 18 -8.17 -7.28 -23.16
CA ILE A 18 -8.70 -7.05 -21.81
C ILE A 18 -10.10 -7.67 -21.68
N LYS A 19 -10.98 -7.52 -22.67
CA LYS A 19 -12.31 -8.14 -22.67
C LYS A 19 -12.24 -9.66 -22.53
N VAL A 20 -11.33 -10.32 -23.24
CA VAL A 20 -11.11 -11.78 -23.13
C VAL A 20 -10.65 -12.16 -21.72
N ILE A 21 -9.71 -11.41 -21.15
CA ILE A 21 -9.20 -11.66 -19.78
C ILE A 21 -10.32 -11.47 -18.75
N ALA A 22 -11.09 -10.39 -18.87
CA ALA A 22 -12.18 -10.07 -17.97
C ALA A 22 -13.26 -11.17 -18.01
N ALA A 23 -13.65 -11.61 -19.21
CA ALA A 23 -14.57 -12.73 -19.42
C ALA A 23 -14.05 -14.03 -18.79
N ARG A 24 -12.77 -14.38 -19.01
CA ARG A 24 -12.13 -15.57 -18.40
C ARG A 24 -12.12 -15.52 -16.87
N ARG A 25 -12.09 -14.32 -16.28
CA ARG A 25 -12.08 -14.10 -14.83
C ARG A 25 -13.47 -13.86 -14.25
N GLY A 26 -14.53 -13.87 -15.06
CA GLY A 26 -15.90 -13.60 -14.61
C GLY A 26 -16.13 -12.18 -14.08
N VAL A 27 -15.34 -11.20 -14.55
CA VAL A 27 -15.45 -9.79 -14.11
C VAL A 27 -15.65 -8.86 -15.29
N SER A 28 -16.13 -7.64 -15.03
CA SER A 28 -16.22 -6.59 -16.06
C SER A 28 -14.86 -5.95 -16.33
N VAL A 29 -14.71 -5.31 -17.49
CA VAL A 29 -13.51 -4.53 -17.83
C VAL A 29 -13.30 -3.38 -16.85
N SER A 30 -14.39 -2.69 -16.48
CA SER A 30 -14.34 -1.60 -15.49
C SER A 30 -13.90 -2.13 -14.13
N GLY A 31 -14.47 -3.24 -13.64
CA GLY A 31 -14.07 -3.82 -12.36
C GLY A 31 -12.61 -4.31 -12.33
N LEU A 32 -12.11 -4.83 -13.46
CA LEU A 32 -10.69 -5.17 -13.58
C LEU A 32 -9.80 -3.92 -13.50
N LEU A 33 -10.21 -2.83 -14.16
CA LEU A 33 -9.46 -1.58 -14.16
C LEU A 33 -9.48 -0.91 -12.79
N THR A 34 -10.63 -0.91 -12.11
CA THR A 34 -10.77 -0.38 -10.73
C THR A 34 -9.78 -1.08 -9.80
N ARG A 35 -9.73 -2.42 -9.79
CA ARG A 35 -8.77 -3.16 -8.96
C ARG A 35 -7.32 -2.83 -9.28
N LEU A 36 -6.98 -2.69 -10.56
CA LEU A 36 -5.62 -2.32 -10.96
C LEU A 36 -5.24 -0.91 -10.47
N LEU A 37 -6.18 0.04 -10.51
CA LEU A 37 -5.96 1.40 -10.03
C LEU A 37 -5.88 1.45 -8.50
N GLU A 38 -6.71 0.69 -7.79
CA GLU A 38 -6.64 0.53 -6.33
C GLU A 38 -5.30 -0.07 -5.90
N ASP A 39 -4.88 -1.18 -6.52
CA ASP A 39 -3.58 -1.79 -6.24
C ASP A 39 -2.41 -0.84 -6.54
N PHE A 40 -2.52 -0.05 -7.61
CA PHE A 40 -1.51 0.94 -7.95
C PHE A 40 -1.43 2.05 -6.90
N ALA A 41 -2.57 2.63 -6.52
CA ALA A 41 -2.64 3.66 -5.48
C ALA A 41 -2.12 3.13 -4.14
N LEU A 42 -2.54 1.93 -3.73
CA LEU A 42 -2.08 1.28 -2.50
C LEU A 42 -0.57 1.05 -2.48
N ARG A 43 0.06 0.71 -3.61
CA ARG A 43 1.51 0.55 -3.68
C ARG A 43 2.24 1.88 -3.54
N GLU A 44 1.73 2.93 -4.20
CA GLU A 44 2.31 4.27 -4.15
C GLU A 44 2.09 4.96 -2.79
N GLU A 45 1.00 4.63 -2.11
CA GLU A 45 0.67 5.18 -0.79
C GLU A 45 1.26 4.34 0.35
N GLY A 46 1.31 3.02 0.23
CA GLY A 46 1.65 2.13 1.34
C GLY A 46 3.04 2.36 1.91
N TYR A 47 4.06 2.54 1.06
CA TYR A 47 5.41 2.85 1.55
C TYR A 47 5.46 4.23 2.21
N ARG A 48 4.87 5.23 1.57
CA ARG A 48 4.86 6.62 2.04
C ARG A 48 4.11 6.76 3.35
N GLN A 49 2.95 6.12 3.48
CA GLN A 49 2.16 6.09 4.70
C GLN A 49 2.92 5.40 5.84
N ALA A 50 3.49 4.22 5.60
CA ALA A 50 4.28 3.52 6.62
C ALA A 50 5.50 4.34 7.07
N MET A 51 6.15 5.04 6.15
CA MET A 51 7.23 5.97 6.46
C MET A 51 6.76 7.15 7.32
N GLU A 52 5.66 7.81 6.94
CA GLU A 52 5.10 8.94 7.68
C GLU A 52 4.65 8.54 9.09
N ASP A 53 3.97 7.40 9.22
CA ASP A 53 3.54 6.85 10.51
C ASP A 53 4.74 6.54 11.42
N HIS A 54 5.80 5.95 10.86
CA HIS A 54 7.02 5.66 11.61
C HIS A 54 7.73 6.95 12.06
N LEU A 55 7.82 7.96 11.19
CA LEU A 55 8.40 9.25 11.54
C LEU A 55 7.58 10.00 12.59
N ALA A 56 6.24 9.94 12.52
CA ALA A 56 5.36 10.49 13.54
C ALA A 56 5.56 9.78 14.90
N THR A 57 5.75 8.46 14.87
CA THR A 57 6.08 7.66 16.05
C THR A 57 7.43 8.09 16.64
N LEU A 58 8.48 8.20 15.83
CA LEU A 58 9.80 8.67 16.30
C LEU A 58 9.77 10.08 16.91
N LYS A 59 8.92 10.98 16.38
CA LYS A 59 8.74 12.34 16.90
C LYS A 59 7.92 12.39 18.20
N SER A 60 7.01 11.45 18.40
CA SER A 60 6.09 11.41 19.54
C SER A 60 6.54 10.49 20.66
N ILE A 61 7.53 9.62 20.42
CA ILE A 61 8.15 8.79 21.47
C ILE A 61 8.73 9.70 22.55
N SER A 62 8.17 9.58 23.74
CA SER A 62 8.74 10.10 24.98
C SER A 62 10.05 9.37 25.30
N GLU A 63 10.95 10.05 26.02
CA GLU A 63 12.28 9.55 26.35
C GLU A 63 12.23 8.10 26.86
N LEU A 64 12.90 7.19 26.13
CA LEU A 64 12.85 5.73 26.34
C LEU A 64 13.57 5.28 27.63
N GLY A 65 13.87 6.21 28.55
CA GLY A 65 14.59 5.96 29.80
C GLY A 65 16.05 5.55 29.63
N THR A 66 16.60 5.63 28.42
CA THR A 66 17.99 5.25 28.12
C THR A 66 18.97 6.39 28.39
N GLY A 67 18.51 7.65 28.40
CA GLY A 67 19.37 8.82 28.49
C GLY A 67 20.45 8.86 27.39
N GLY A 68 20.16 8.28 26.22
CA GLY A 68 21.12 8.13 25.11
C GLY A 68 22.16 7.03 25.29
N VAL A 69 22.11 6.25 26.38
CA VAL A 69 23.08 5.19 26.70
C VAL A 69 22.39 3.82 26.70
N ILE A 70 22.89 2.92 25.86
CA ILE A 70 22.44 1.52 25.83
C ILE A 70 23.08 0.79 27.02
N ARG A 71 22.29 0.45 28.04
CA ARG A 71 22.77 -0.23 29.28
C ARG A 71 22.50 -1.73 29.34
N TRP A 72 21.74 -2.26 28.39
CA TRP A 72 21.39 -3.68 28.31
C TRP A 72 22.19 -4.37 27.21
N ASN A 73 22.50 -5.65 27.42
CA ASN A 73 23.01 -6.55 26.38
C ASN A 73 21.97 -7.61 26.08
N ARG A 74 22.13 -8.32 24.96
CA ARG A 74 21.17 -9.31 24.48
C ARG A 74 20.93 -10.42 25.51
N GLU A 75 21.97 -10.82 26.21
CA GLU A 75 21.96 -11.87 27.23
C GLU A 75 21.06 -11.50 28.41
N LYS A 76 21.18 -10.25 28.91
CA LYS A 76 20.31 -9.73 29.99
C LYS A 76 18.84 -9.56 29.59
N LEU A 77 18.54 -9.47 28.29
CA LEU A 77 17.18 -9.32 27.80
C LEU A 77 16.47 -10.68 27.63
N HIS A 78 17.23 -11.75 27.40
CA HIS A 78 16.73 -13.11 27.14
C HIS A 78 16.37 -13.91 28.40
N GLU A 79 16.81 -13.48 29.59
CA GLU A 79 16.54 -14.16 30.87
C GLU A 79 15.13 -13.89 31.45
N ARG A 80 14.20 -13.36 30.64
CA ARG A 80 12.81 -13.08 31.06
C ARG A 80 11.82 -14.13 30.60
#